data_AF-A0A4Q1QPB7-F1
#
_entry.id   AF-A0A4Q1QPB7-F1
#
_cell.length_a   1.000
_cell.length_b   1.000
_cell.length_c   1.000
_cell.angle_alpha   90.00
_cell.angle_beta   90.00
_cell.angle_gamma   90.00
#
_symmetry.space_group_name_H-M   'P 1'
#
loop_
_entity.id
_entity.type
_entity.pdbx_description
1 polymer ?
#
loop_
_entity_poly.entity_id
_entity_poly.type
_entity_poly.pdbx_seq_one_letter_code
_entity_poly.pdbx_strand_id
1 'polypeptide(L)'
;MHGDFSRVTFDPAQRFSAVLAQQGRVQLDADINEQAAILQYFLRTLVVDLLGPATYPPDEDEERPGGFGVDAFDGKNFTLGSGRMYVDGILCECDGTDYLSQPHDHLVPDRDGDRLPQQPFLAYLRVWERLVTAVEAPRIREVALGPHSPDTTARTRVVWQVCWLPLEEDGQMPDMKTGTRYLRDRISRTFEPRGLLAARARRPEDDASPSYLSPSSGYRGPENQLYRVEVHQGGTAETATFKWSRENGSVTLPIRAVHGPSVELETLGRDDKLGIEAGGRVEIVDDASVYRGASDRLDERAPRLYTVQEIDHAANQVVLDADPADDPHHPTGGRVPGLHPFLRRWDHGATEWTSGDDAGGEPTPRTLQEGEWLRLEDGIEIRFEPSTERPRTYRRGAYWLIPARVLTGGVEWPTDQDGQPRPRPPRGVAYHYAPLAVVQPFAAGDYQMVDLRVPIPRRR
;
A
#
# COMPACT_ATOMS: atom_id res chain seq x y z
N MET A 1 -2.34 -4.28 2.15
CA MET A 1 -3.34 -5.17 2.78
C MET A 1 -2.72 -5.79 4.04
N HIS A 2 -3.17 -5.38 5.22
CA HIS A 2 -2.56 -5.72 6.52
C HIS A 2 -3.49 -6.55 7.43
N GLY A 3 -4.36 -7.40 6.88
CA GLY A 3 -5.18 -8.30 7.70
C GLY A 3 -4.37 -9.46 8.25
N ASP A 4 -4.85 -10.04 9.35
CA ASP A 4 -4.35 -11.31 9.88
C ASP A 4 -4.83 -12.45 8.98
N PHE A 5 -3.96 -12.89 8.08
CA PHE A 5 -4.25 -13.93 7.07
C PHE A 5 -3.26 -15.07 7.21
N SER A 6 -3.71 -16.30 6.99
CA SER A 6 -2.82 -17.47 7.03
C SER A 6 -1.80 -17.46 5.89
N ARG A 7 -2.26 -17.01 4.72
CA ARG A 7 -1.51 -16.82 3.46
C ARG A 7 -2.45 -16.19 2.44
N VAL A 8 -1.89 -15.84 1.28
CA VAL A 8 -2.68 -15.41 0.14
C VAL A 8 -2.17 -16.13 -1.10
N THR A 9 -3.02 -16.95 -1.71
CA THR A 9 -2.62 -18.00 -2.67
C THR A 9 -2.91 -17.67 -4.13
N PHE A 10 -3.80 -16.72 -4.41
CA PHE A 10 -4.16 -16.36 -5.78
C PHE A 10 -2.92 -15.97 -6.62
N ASP A 11 -2.71 -16.72 -7.71
CA ASP A 11 -1.72 -16.50 -8.75
C ASP A 11 -2.37 -16.72 -10.13
N PRO A 12 -2.54 -15.66 -10.95
CA PRO A 12 -3.17 -15.79 -12.26
C PRO A 12 -2.40 -16.71 -13.22
N ALA A 13 -1.11 -16.96 -12.99
CA ALA A 13 -0.31 -17.87 -13.82
C ALA A 13 -0.76 -19.34 -13.70
N GLN A 14 -1.39 -19.73 -12.58
CA GLN A 14 -1.89 -21.09 -12.36
C GLN A 14 -3.19 -21.38 -13.14
N ARG A 15 -3.89 -20.33 -13.60
CA ARG A 15 -5.13 -20.44 -14.40
C ARG A 15 -6.25 -21.23 -13.71
N PHE A 16 -6.30 -21.21 -12.38
CA PHE A 16 -7.44 -21.77 -11.66
C PHE A 16 -8.71 -20.96 -11.93
N SER A 17 -9.84 -21.65 -12.06
CA SER A 17 -11.13 -21.04 -12.36
C SER A 17 -12.08 -20.97 -11.15
N ALA A 18 -11.85 -21.78 -10.12
CA ALA A 18 -12.62 -21.80 -8.88
C ALA A 18 -11.88 -22.56 -7.77
N VAL A 19 -12.30 -22.31 -6.53
CA VAL A 19 -11.95 -23.08 -5.33
C VAL A 19 -13.15 -23.97 -4.97
N LEU A 20 -12.91 -25.27 -4.80
CA LEU A 20 -13.97 -26.25 -4.53
C LEU A 20 -13.87 -26.75 -3.09
N ALA A 21 -14.86 -26.42 -2.26
CA ALA A 21 -14.98 -26.99 -0.92
C ALA A 21 -15.24 -28.50 -1.01
N GLN A 22 -14.53 -29.29 -0.19
CA GLN A 22 -14.67 -30.74 -0.15
C GLN A 22 -15.33 -31.18 1.16
N GLN A 23 -16.24 -32.15 1.07
CA GLN A 23 -16.99 -32.65 2.21
C GLN A 23 -16.06 -33.14 3.33
N GLY A 24 -16.30 -32.67 4.55
CA GLY A 24 -15.56 -33.09 5.75
C GLY A 24 -14.16 -32.50 5.90
N ARG A 25 -13.74 -31.57 5.03
CA ARG A 25 -12.43 -30.91 5.14
C ARG A 25 -12.55 -29.54 5.83
N VAL A 26 -11.47 -29.16 6.53
CA VAL A 26 -11.33 -27.84 7.16
C VAL A 26 -11.25 -26.76 6.08
N GLN A 27 -11.93 -25.64 6.29
CA GLN A 27 -11.86 -24.45 5.43
C GLN A 27 -10.87 -23.45 6.01
N LEU A 28 -10.08 -22.82 5.13
CA LEU A 28 -9.14 -21.76 5.50
C LEU A 28 -9.61 -20.41 4.95
N ASP A 29 -9.20 -19.33 5.61
CA ASP A 29 -9.40 -17.96 5.13
C ASP A 29 -8.83 -17.77 3.70
N ALA A 30 -7.68 -18.38 3.44
CA ALA A 30 -7.00 -18.32 2.15
C ALA A 30 -7.87 -18.85 1.00
N ASP A 31 -8.68 -19.88 1.22
CA ASP A 31 -9.50 -20.52 0.19
C ASP A 31 -10.63 -19.59 -0.28
N ILE A 32 -11.30 -18.93 0.68
CA ILE A 32 -12.37 -17.96 0.40
C ILE A 32 -11.80 -16.71 -0.27
N ASN A 33 -10.66 -16.23 0.23
CA ASN A 33 -9.97 -15.07 -0.33
C ASN A 33 -9.49 -15.34 -1.76
N GLU A 34 -8.99 -16.55 -2.05
CA GLU A 34 -8.58 -16.95 -3.40
C GLU A 34 -9.77 -17.04 -4.36
N GLN A 35 -10.89 -17.63 -3.94
CA GLN A 35 -12.10 -17.66 -4.77
C GLN A 35 -12.59 -16.26 -5.16
N ALA A 36 -12.57 -15.32 -4.21
CA ALA A 36 -12.94 -13.93 -4.49
C ALA A 36 -11.98 -13.27 -5.49
N ALA A 37 -10.66 -13.47 -5.30
CA ALA A 37 -9.64 -12.92 -6.19
C ALA A 37 -9.72 -13.51 -7.62
N ILE A 38 -9.98 -14.81 -7.75
CA ILE A 38 -10.20 -15.47 -9.05
C ILE A 38 -11.38 -14.83 -9.80
N LEU A 39 -12.52 -14.67 -9.12
CA LEU A 39 -13.72 -14.06 -9.73
C LEU A 39 -13.47 -12.60 -10.12
N GLN A 40 -12.83 -11.82 -9.26
CA GLN A 40 -12.48 -10.42 -9.55
C GLN A 40 -11.55 -10.32 -10.76
N TYR A 41 -10.53 -11.18 -10.85
CA TYR A 41 -9.64 -11.23 -12.00
C TYR A 41 -10.42 -11.48 -13.29
N PHE A 42 -11.28 -12.51 -13.33
CA PHE A 42 -12.08 -12.80 -14.52
C PHE A 42 -13.00 -11.64 -14.93
N LEU A 43 -13.71 -11.04 -13.97
CA LEU A 43 -14.63 -9.94 -14.26
C LEU A 43 -13.88 -8.71 -14.80
N ARG A 44 -12.75 -8.35 -14.20
CA ARG A 44 -11.96 -7.18 -14.62
C ARG A 44 -11.33 -7.42 -15.98
N THR A 45 -10.74 -8.59 -16.22
CA THR A 45 -10.19 -8.96 -17.53
C THR A 45 -11.28 -8.91 -18.60
N LEU A 46 -12.47 -9.46 -18.32
CA LEU A 46 -13.60 -9.39 -19.25
C LEU A 46 -14.00 -7.95 -19.59
N VAL A 47 -14.07 -7.06 -18.59
CA VAL A 47 -14.38 -5.64 -18.82
C VAL A 47 -13.33 -4.98 -19.70
N VAL A 48 -12.04 -5.22 -19.42
CA VAL A 48 -10.93 -4.65 -20.21
C VAL A 48 -10.94 -5.17 -21.65
N ASP A 49 -11.16 -6.47 -21.85
CA ASP A 49 -11.17 -7.07 -23.19
C ASP A 49 -12.35 -6.56 -24.04
N LEU A 50 -13.49 -6.24 -23.41
CA LEU A 50 -14.68 -5.75 -24.10
C LEU A 50 -14.68 -4.24 -24.32
N LEU A 51 -14.24 -3.46 -23.34
CA LEU A 51 -14.42 -2.00 -23.32
C LEU A 51 -13.11 -1.21 -23.38
N GLY A 52 -11.98 -1.88 -23.24
CA GLY A 52 -10.66 -1.27 -23.13
C GLY A 52 -10.24 -0.94 -21.69
N PRO A 53 -9.00 -0.45 -21.52
CA PRO A 53 -8.37 -0.26 -20.20
C PRO A 53 -8.91 0.95 -19.42
N ALA A 54 -9.54 1.92 -20.08
CA ALA A 54 -10.05 3.12 -19.42
C ALA A 54 -11.26 3.64 -20.21
N THR A 55 -12.46 3.53 -19.63
CA THR A 55 -13.70 3.93 -20.32
C THR A 55 -14.76 4.44 -19.35
N TYR A 56 -15.73 5.21 -19.83
CA TYR A 56 -16.84 5.71 -19.03
C TYR A 56 -18.18 5.59 -19.76
N PRO A 57 -19.29 5.25 -19.08
CA PRO A 57 -20.61 5.42 -19.65
C PRO A 57 -20.92 6.91 -19.83
N PRO A 58 -21.23 7.39 -21.05
CA PRO A 58 -21.60 8.79 -21.26
C PRO A 58 -22.95 9.11 -20.62
N ASP A 59 -23.08 10.31 -20.05
CA ASP A 59 -24.37 10.82 -19.56
C ASP A 59 -25.36 11.04 -20.71
N GLU A 60 -26.65 11.07 -20.40
CA GLU A 60 -27.70 11.39 -21.38
C GLU A 60 -27.63 12.87 -21.82
N ASP A 61 -27.25 13.75 -20.90
CA ASP A 61 -27.04 15.18 -21.13
C ASP A 61 -25.62 15.43 -21.62
N GLU A 62 -25.48 15.68 -22.92
CA GLU A 62 -24.18 15.91 -23.58
C GLU A 62 -23.53 17.26 -23.19
N GLU A 63 -24.28 18.16 -22.53
CA GLU A 63 -23.75 19.45 -22.05
C GLU A 63 -22.96 19.32 -20.75
N ARG A 64 -23.09 18.19 -20.03
CA ARG A 64 -22.37 17.95 -18.78
C ARG A 64 -21.27 16.91 -18.99
N PRO A 65 -20.03 17.20 -18.56
CA PRO A 65 -18.93 16.24 -18.69
C PRO A 65 -19.06 15.15 -17.61
N GLY A 66 -20.02 14.24 -17.75
CA GLY A 66 -20.25 13.10 -16.86
C GLY A 66 -19.12 12.09 -16.84
N GLY A 67 -19.00 11.28 -15.79
CA GLY A 67 -17.99 10.21 -15.69
C GLY A 67 -16.56 10.74 -15.51
N PHE A 68 -16.32 11.54 -14.45
CA PHE A 68 -15.01 12.13 -14.13
C PHE A 68 -14.52 13.17 -15.14
N GLY A 69 -15.42 13.85 -15.84
CA GLY A 69 -15.02 14.85 -16.82
C GLY A 69 -14.48 16.11 -16.16
N VAL A 70 -13.36 16.60 -16.67
CA VAL A 70 -12.66 17.78 -16.16
C VAL A 70 -13.20 19.03 -16.85
N ASP A 71 -13.64 20.02 -16.07
CA ASP A 71 -14.17 21.27 -16.59
C ASP A 71 -13.93 22.46 -15.63
N ALA A 72 -14.16 23.68 -16.10
CA ALA A 72 -14.09 24.92 -15.33
C ALA A 72 -12.77 25.13 -14.57
N PHE A 73 -11.63 24.96 -15.23
CA PHE A 73 -10.33 25.28 -14.63
C PHE A 73 -10.12 26.79 -14.50
N ASP A 74 -9.96 27.29 -13.27
CA ASP A 74 -9.81 28.71 -12.95
C ASP A 74 -8.35 29.17 -12.74
N GLY A 75 -7.40 28.31 -13.10
CA GLY A 75 -5.98 28.48 -12.81
C GLY A 75 -5.54 27.89 -11.47
N LYS A 76 -6.45 27.48 -10.58
CA LYS A 76 -6.10 26.88 -9.27
C LYS A 76 -6.83 25.57 -8.99
N ASN A 77 -8.03 25.43 -9.51
CA ASN A 77 -8.91 24.29 -9.29
C ASN A 77 -9.73 24.00 -10.55
N PHE A 78 -10.19 22.76 -10.71
CA PHE A 78 -11.16 22.38 -11.74
C PHE A 78 -12.23 21.47 -11.13
N THR A 79 -13.37 21.40 -11.80
CA THR A 79 -14.49 20.54 -11.45
C THR A 79 -14.37 19.17 -12.10
N LEU A 80 -14.91 18.16 -11.43
CA LEU A 80 -15.02 16.78 -11.88
C LEU A 80 -16.50 16.40 -11.95
N GLY A 81 -16.96 16.01 -13.14
CA GLY A 81 -18.34 15.57 -13.32
C GLY A 81 -18.65 14.25 -12.62
N SER A 82 -19.88 14.14 -12.12
CA SER A 82 -20.43 12.93 -11.51
C SER A 82 -20.53 11.80 -12.53
N GLY A 83 -20.52 10.56 -12.07
CA GLY A 83 -20.75 9.38 -12.91
C GLY A 83 -19.76 8.26 -12.61
N ARG A 84 -19.57 7.38 -13.60
CA ARG A 84 -18.77 6.18 -13.45
C ARG A 84 -17.61 6.18 -14.42
N MET A 85 -16.54 5.48 -14.07
CA MET A 85 -15.45 5.14 -14.98
C MET A 85 -14.93 3.75 -14.63
N TYR A 86 -14.57 2.96 -15.65
CA TYR A 86 -13.90 1.67 -15.49
C TYR A 86 -12.43 1.84 -15.83
N VAL A 87 -11.54 1.60 -14.86
CA VAL A 87 -10.07 1.68 -15.03
C VAL A 87 -9.47 0.31 -14.79
N ASP A 88 -8.88 -0.29 -15.82
CA ASP A 88 -8.46 -1.69 -15.88
C ASP A 88 -9.54 -2.65 -15.34
N GLY A 89 -10.80 -2.36 -15.66
CA GLY A 89 -11.97 -3.13 -15.22
C GLY A 89 -12.47 -2.81 -13.81
N ILE A 90 -11.82 -1.91 -13.07
CA ILE A 90 -12.23 -1.47 -11.73
C ILE A 90 -13.28 -0.35 -11.86
N LEU A 91 -14.46 -0.56 -11.29
CA LEU A 91 -15.52 0.46 -11.22
C LEU A 91 -15.12 1.57 -10.24
N CYS A 92 -15.04 2.79 -10.76
CA CYS A 92 -14.89 4.03 -10.01
C CYS A 92 -16.19 4.83 -10.12
N GLU A 93 -16.63 5.43 -9.01
CA GLU A 93 -17.84 6.25 -8.95
C GLU A 93 -17.49 7.61 -8.34
N CYS A 94 -18.01 8.68 -8.95
CA CYS A 94 -17.85 10.07 -8.54
C CYS A 94 -19.23 10.70 -8.39
N ASP A 95 -19.50 11.36 -7.26
CA ASP A 95 -20.76 12.06 -7.01
C ASP A 95 -20.72 13.53 -7.48
N GLY A 96 -19.65 13.92 -8.17
CA GLY A 96 -19.33 15.32 -8.51
C GLY A 96 -18.51 15.96 -7.41
N THR A 97 -17.38 16.58 -7.77
CA THR A 97 -16.47 17.25 -6.82
C THR A 97 -15.59 18.24 -7.59
N ASP A 98 -14.68 18.92 -6.90
CA ASP A 98 -13.53 19.58 -7.50
C ASP A 98 -12.21 18.87 -7.12
N TYR A 99 -11.12 19.28 -7.75
CA TYR A 99 -9.79 18.68 -7.54
C TYR A 99 -9.31 18.80 -6.08
N LEU A 100 -9.54 19.93 -5.41
CA LEU A 100 -9.10 20.14 -4.03
C LEU A 100 -9.98 19.41 -3.00
N SER A 101 -11.26 19.22 -3.31
CA SER A 101 -12.26 18.63 -2.41
C SER A 101 -12.48 17.11 -2.63
N GLN A 102 -11.68 16.48 -3.50
CA GLN A 102 -11.84 15.06 -3.80
C GLN A 102 -11.73 14.16 -2.54
N PRO A 103 -12.56 13.13 -2.41
CA PRO A 103 -12.80 12.42 -1.15
C PRO A 103 -11.60 11.61 -0.63
N HIS A 104 -10.62 11.31 -1.49
CA HIS A 104 -9.55 10.38 -1.18
C HIS A 104 -8.13 10.92 -1.37
N ASP A 105 -7.89 12.23 -1.28
CA ASP A 105 -6.53 12.78 -1.49
C ASP A 105 -6.03 13.68 -0.34
N HIS A 106 -6.96 14.27 0.44
CA HIS A 106 -6.65 15.24 1.51
C HIS A 106 -5.60 16.28 1.08
N LEU A 107 -5.80 16.87 -0.10
CA LEU A 107 -4.94 17.91 -0.64
C LEU A 107 -4.90 19.13 0.27
N VAL A 108 -3.72 19.75 0.37
CA VAL A 108 -3.49 20.98 1.12
C VAL A 108 -3.20 22.08 0.10
N PRO A 109 -4.11 23.05 -0.12
CA PRO A 109 -4.00 24.02 -1.22
C PRO A 109 -2.68 24.81 -1.26
N ASP A 110 -2.02 25.00 -0.13
CA ASP A 110 -0.77 25.75 -0.02
C ASP A 110 0.50 24.90 -0.11
N ARG A 111 0.38 23.59 -0.24
CA ARG A 111 1.51 22.68 -0.46
C ARG A 111 1.84 22.66 -1.95
N ASP A 112 3.10 22.93 -2.31
CA ASP A 112 3.52 23.01 -3.72
C ASP A 112 3.23 21.74 -4.54
N GLY A 113 3.27 20.55 -3.91
CA GLY A 113 2.93 19.28 -4.56
C GLY A 113 1.44 19.09 -4.87
N ASP A 114 0.57 19.89 -4.24
CA ASP A 114 -0.89 19.79 -4.35
C ASP A 114 -1.48 20.91 -5.22
N ARG A 115 -0.65 21.88 -5.65
CA ARG A 115 -1.08 22.97 -6.51
C ARG A 115 -1.09 22.52 -7.97
N LEU A 116 -2.19 22.82 -8.67
CA LEU A 116 -2.24 22.62 -10.12
C LEU A 116 -1.28 23.58 -10.83
N PRO A 117 -0.54 23.11 -11.83
CA PRO A 117 0.43 23.93 -12.53
C PRO A 117 -0.26 24.92 -13.48
N GLN A 118 0.40 26.05 -13.76
CA GLN A 118 -0.07 27.04 -14.74
C GLN A 118 0.30 26.67 -16.18
N GLN A 119 1.36 25.89 -16.36
CA GLN A 119 1.83 25.35 -17.65
C GLN A 119 0.98 24.14 -18.08
N PRO A 120 1.02 23.72 -19.36
CA PRO A 120 0.27 22.55 -19.82
C PRO A 120 0.49 21.30 -18.95
N PHE A 121 -0.59 20.61 -18.61
CA PHE A 121 -0.55 19.39 -17.80
C PHE A 121 -1.59 18.37 -18.21
N LEU A 122 -1.31 17.11 -17.89
CA LEU A 122 -2.24 15.99 -18.02
C LEU A 122 -2.88 15.71 -16.66
N ALA A 123 -4.20 15.90 -16.56
CA ALA A 123 -5.00 15.40 -15.45
C ALA A 123 -5.29 13.91 -15.67
N TYR A 124 -5.11 13.09 -14.64
CA TYR A 124 -5.32 11.65 -14.71
C TYR A 124 -5.87 11.08 -13.41
N LEU A 125 -6.56 9.95 -13.50
CA LEU A 125 -7.09 9.20 -12.36
C LEU A 125 -6.07 8.13 -11.95
N ARG A 126 -5.68 8.12 -10.67
CA ARG A 126 -4.98 7.01 -10.00
C ARG A 126 -6.01 6.21 -9.21
N VAL A 127 -6.06 4.90 -9.42
CA VAL A 127 -7.05 3.99 -8.83
C VAL A 127 -6.35 2.81 -8.16
N TRP A 128 -6.79 2.43 -6.97
CA TRP A 128 -6.32 1.21 -6.30
C TRP A 128 -7.35 0.67 -5.31
N GLU A 129 -7.10 -0.52 -4.78
CA GLU A 129 -7.89 -1.08 -3.70
C GLU A 129 -7.14 -1.02 -2.37
N ARG A 130 -7.73 -0.36 -1.38
CA ARG A 130 -7.22 -0.38 0.00
C ARG A 130 -7.94 -1.42 0.84
N LEU A 131 -7.23 -2.00 1.80
CA LEU A 131 -7.86 -2.78 2.87
C LEU A 131 -8.55 -1.82 3.85
N VAL A 132 -9.71 -2.22 4.36
CA VAL A 132 -10.46 -1.52 5.39
C VAL A 132 -10.81 -2.52 6.48
N THR A 133 -10.39 -2.23 7.71
CA THR A 133 -10.68 -3.04 8.90
C THR A 133 -11.79 -2.44 9.75
N ALA A 134 -12.18 -3.12 10.83
CA ALA A 134 -13.17 -2.59 11.76
C ALA A 134 -12.71 -1.30 12.47
N VAL A 135 -11.41 -1.00 12.46
CA VAL A 135 -10.85 0.26 13.00
C VAL A 135 -11.33 1.46 12.18
N GLU A 136 -11.26 1.34 10.85
CA GLU A 136 -11.64 2.41 9.91
C GLU A 136 -13.14 2.39 9.58
N ALA A 137 -13.80 1.25 9.75
CA ALA A 137 -15.23 1.12 9.50
C ALA A 137 -15.92 0.28 10.59
N PRO A 138 -16.18 0.85 11.79
CA PRO A 138 -16.72 0.11 12.92
C PRO A 138 -18.00 -0.69 12.64
N ARG A 139 -18.84 -0.19 11.71
CA ARG A 139 -20.08 -0.85 11.27
C ARG A 139 -19.91 -2.24 10.66
N ILE A 140 -18.68 -2.62 10.28
CA ILE A 140 -18.42 -3.91 9.66
C ILE A 140 -18.28 -5.05 10.68
N ARG A 141 -18.09 -4.69 11.96
CA ARG A 141 -17.99 -5.61 13.10
C ARG A 141 -19.37 -6.11 13.48
N GLU A 142 -19.48 -7.41 13.79
CA GLU A 142 -20.72 -7.99 14.34
C GLU A 142 -20.85 -7.59 15.82
N VAL A 143 -21.85 -6.77 16.12
CA VAL A 143 -22.10 -6.23 17.46
C VAL A 143 -22.50 -7.36 18.44
N ALA A 144 -23.15 -8.42 17.95
CA ALA A 144 -23.59 -9.54 18.76
C ALA A 144 -22.44 -10.36 19.38
N LEU A 145 -21.22 -10.25 18.86
CA LEU A 145 -20.05 -10.93 19.43
C LEU A 145 -19.50 -10.21 20.68
N GLY A 146 -19.95 -8.96 20.92
CA GLY A 146 -19.53 -8.13 22.06
C GLY A 146 -18.57 -6.99 21.68
N PRO A 147 -18.32 -6.04 22.61
CA PRO A 147 -17.53 -4.83 22.34
C PRO A 147 -16.04 -5.11 22.08
N HIS A 148 -15.50 -6.19 22.66
CA HIS A 148 -14.08 -6.60 22.53
C HIS A 148 -13.89 -7.79 21.57
N SER A 149 -14.83 -7.97 20.64
CA SER A 149 -14.82 -9.11 19.71
C SER A 149 -13.62 -9.08 18.78
N PRO A 150 -13.16 -10.26 18.33
CA PRO A 150 -12.24 -10.33 17.24
C PRO A 150 -12.77 -9.63 15.98
N ASP A 151 -11.91 -8.93 15.25
CA ASP A 151 -12.23 -8.63 13.86
C ASP A 151 -12.33 -9.97 13.12
N THR A 152 -13.45 -10.19 12.45
CA THR A 152 -13.74 -11.44 11.73
C THR A 152 -13.42 -11.33 10.26
N THR A 153 -13.51 -10.12 9.69
CA THR A 153 -13.45 -9.89 8.25
C THR A 153 -13.02 -8.46 7.94
N ALA A 154 -12.18 -8.30 6.93
CA ALA A 154 -11.84 -7.00 6.37
C ALA A 154 -12.46 -6.83 4.97
N ARG A 155 -12.58 -5.59 4.50
CA ARG A 155 -13.15 -5.26 3.19
C ARG A 155 -12.06 -4.66 2.31
N THR A 156 -12.17 -4.81 0.99
CA THR A 156 -11.45 -3.92 0.07
C THR A 156 -12.36 -2.76 -0.31
N ARG A 157 -11.78 -1.56 -0.45
CA ARG A 157 -12.45 -0.35 -0.95
C ARG A 157 -11.69 0.14 -2.16
N VAL A 158 -12.41 0.38 -3.26
CA VAL A 158 -11.86 1.10 -4.42
C VAL A 158 -11.65 2.55 -4.02
N VAL A 159 -10.44 3.03 -4.23
CA VAL A 159 -10.02 4.39 -3.98
C VAL A 159 -9.53 4.98 -5.30
N TRP A 160 -9.87 6.24 -5.54
CA TRP A 160 -9.43 6.97 -6.70
C TRP A 160 -8.99 8.38 -6.30
N GLN A 161 -7.98 8.90 -6.99
CA GLN A 161 -7.46 10.26 -6.84
C GLN A 161 -7.23 10.86 -8.21
N VAL A 162 -7.55 12.14 -8.38
CA VAL A 162 -7.13 12.90 -9.56
C VAL A 162 -5.78 13.53 -9.28
N CYS A 163 -4.83 13.20 -10.12
CA CYS A 163 -3.45 13.62 -10.08
C CYS A 163 -3.11 14.39 -11.37
N TRP A 164 -1.93 15.00 -11.41
CA TRP A 164 -1.46 15.74 -12.58
C TRP A 164 0.00 15.42 -12.92
N LEU A 165 0.34 15.52 -14.21
CA LEU A 165 1.72 15.45 -14.71
C LEU A 165 1.99 16.66 -15.62
N PRO A 166 3.13 17.34 -15.49
CA PRO A 166 3.50 18.40 -16.42
C PRO A 166 3.74 17.82 -17.82
N LEU A 167 3.26 18.55 -18.82
CA LEU A 167 3.54 18.29 -20.23
C LEU A 167 4.61 19.27 -20.71
N GLU A 168 5.53 18.77 -21.54
CA GLU A 168 6.54 19.60 -22.19
C GLU A 168 5.88 20.42 -23.32
N GLU A 169 6.17 21.71 -23.42
CA GLU A 169 5.56 22.61 -24.41
C GLU A 169 5.84 22.18 -25.87
N ASP A 170 7.02 21.58 -26.12
CA ASP A 170 7.46 21.12 -27.45
C ASP A 170 7.11 19.64 -27.74
N GLY A 171 6.46 18.96 -26.79
CA GLY A 171 6.10 17.55 -26.92
C GLY A 171 4.80 17.34 -27.70
N GLN A 172 4.66 16.20 -28.38
CA GLN A 172 3.37 15.78 -28.92
C GLN A 172 2.38 15.57 -27.77
N MET A 173 1.33 16.40 -27.72
CA MET A 173 0.29 16.29 -26.71
C MET A 173 -0.51 14.99 -26.90
N PRO A 174 -0.83 14.28 -25.81
CA PRO A 174 -1.67 13.11 -25.89
C PRO A 174 -3.09 13.50 -26.32
N ASP A 175 -3.69 12.64 -27.14
CA ASP A 175 -5.10 12.68 -27.52
C ASP A 175 -5.85 11.47 -26.94
N MET A 176 -7.16 11.38 -27.18
CA MET A 176 -7.99 10.26 -26.71
C MET A 176 -7.43 8.87 -27.12
N LYS A 177 -6.71 8.76 -28.24
CA LYS A 177 -6.15 7.48 -28.73
C LYS A 177 -4.81 7.13 -28.07
N THR A 178 -4.02 8.13 -27.72
CA THR A 178 -2.64 7.97 -27.24
C THR A 178 -2.50 8.17 -25.73
N GLY A 179 -3.46 8.84 -25.08
CA GLY A 179 -3.39 9.24 -23.66
C GLY A 179 -3.12 8.09 -22.70
N THR A 180 -3.77 6.94 -22.87
CA THR A 180 -3.57 5.79 -21.96
C THR A 180 -2.13 5.26 -22.05
N ARG A 181 -1.58 5.14 -23.26
CA ARG A 181 -0.20 4.71 -23.47
C ARG A 181 0.77 5.75 -22.93
N TYR A 182 0.54 7.02 -23.25
CA TYR A 182 1.37 8.14 -22.78
C TYR A 182 1.50 8.16 -21.26
N LEU A 183 0.36 8.09 -20.56
CA LEU A 183 0.32 8.09 -19.09
C LEU A 183 1.05 6.88 -18.50
N ARG A 184 0.77 5.68 -19.04
CA ARG A 184 1.42 4.44 -18.61
C ARG A 184 2.93 4.53 -18.77
N ASP A 185 3.43 4.97 -19.92
CA ASP A 185 4.86 5.09 -20.18
C ASP A 185 5.53 6.10 -19.25
N ARG A 186 4.86 7.22 -18.93
CA ARG A 186 5.37 8.24 -17.99
C ARG A 186 5.45 7.69 -16.56
N ILE A 187 4.39 7.08 -16.05
CA ILE A 187 4.34 6.57 -14.67
C ILE A 187 5.23 5.34 -14.50
N SER A 188 5.20 4.37 -15.43
CA SER A 188 6.00 3.15 -15.34
C SER A 188 7.49 3.47 -15.29
N ARG A 189 7.97 4.45 -16.07
CA ARG A 189 9.39 4.87 -16.04
C ARG A 189 9.88 5.34 -14.68
N THR A 190 9.00 5.90 -13.85
CA THR A 190 9.34 6.35 -12.49
C THR A 190 9.57 5.19 -11.53
N PHE A 191 8.90 4.05 -11.75
CA PHE A 191 8.88 2.92 -10.82
C PHE A 191 9.51 1.63 -11.38
N GLU A 192 10.13 1.72 -12.56
CA GLU A 192 10.82 0.60 -13.22
C GLU A 192 12.33 0.86 -13.36
N PRO A 193 13.17 -0.17 -13.19
CA PRO A 193 12.83 -1.55 -12.84
C PRO A 193 12.34 -1.66 -11.38
N ARG A 194 11.28 -2.45 -11.15
CA ARG A 194 10.72 -2.64 -9.80
C ARG A 194 11.73 -3.36 -8.90
N GLY A 195 11.68 -3.02 -7.60
CA GLY A 195 12.31 -3.80 -6.54
C GLY A 195 11.94 -5.28 -6.62
N LEU A 196 12.91 -6.17 -6.42
CA LEU A 196 12.69 -7.61 -6.28
C LEU A 196 13.25 -8.06 -4.93
N LEU A 197 12.58 -9.04 -4.31
CA LEU A 197 13.03 -9.65 -3.07
C LEU A 197 13.05 -11.17 -3.25
N ALA A 198 14.02 -11.83 -2.65
CA ALA A 198 14.04 -13.27 -2.44
C ALA A 198 13.98 -13.55 -0.92
N ALA A 199 13.34 -14.64 -0.51
CA ALA A 199 13.24 -15.02 0.90
C ALA A 199 13.58 -16.50 1.10
N ARG A 200 14.20 -16.84 2.23
CA ARG A 200 14.51 -18.22 2.60
C ARG A 200 14.46 -18.42 4.10
N ALA A 201 14.46 -19.69 4.51
CA ALA A 201 14.72 -20.11 5.88
C ALA A 201 16.06 -20.85 5.93
N ARG A 202 17.05 -20.29 6.63
CA ARG A 202 18.42 -20.83 6.71
C ARG A 202 18.57 -21.80 7.88
N ARG A 203 19.18 -22.96 7.62
CA ARG A 203 19.56 -23.94 8.65
C ARG A 203 20.90 -23.57 9.29
N PRO A 204 21.09 -23.79 10.59
CA PRO A 204 22.35 -23.46 11.27
C PRO A 204 23.60 -24.22 10.76
N GLU A 205 23.44 -25.40 10.13
CA GLU A 205 24.57 -26.21 9.62
C GLU A 205 25.29 -25.63 8.39
N ASP A 206 24.78 -24.54 7.82
CA ASP A 206 25.47 -23.80 6.75
C ASP A 206 26.69 -23.00 7.25
N ASP A 207 26.97 -22.99 8.57
CA ASP A 207 28.22 -22.49 9.16
C ASP A 207 29.00 -23.70 9.74
N ALA A 208 30.14 -24.03 9.13
CA ALA A 208 30.92 -25.22 9.44
C ALA A 208 31.51 -25.18 10.88
N SER A 209 30.82 -25.75 11.86
CA SER A 209 31.40 -26.16 13.15
C SER A 209 30.61 -27.33 13.75
N PRO A 210 31.25 -28.48 14.05
CA PRO A 210 30.55 -29.67 14.50
C PRO A 210 30.42 -29.69 16.03
N SER A 211 29.23 -29.41 16.58
CA SER A 211 28.85 -29.90 17.91
C SER A 211 27.33 -29.85 18.18
N TYR A 212 26.80 -31.04 18.51
CA TYR A 212 25.57 -31.38 19.26
C TYR A 212 24.24 -30.69 18.89
N LEU A 213 23.48 -31.41 18.05
CA LEU A 213 22.06 -31.21 17.70
C LEU A 213 21.73 -29.80 17.20
N SER A 214 22.25 -29.47 16.02
CA SER A 214 21.72 -28.38 15.22
C SER A 214 20.21 -28.56 15.04
N PRO A 215 19.38 -27.51 15.23
CA PRO A 215 17.99 -27.55 14.83
C PRO A 215 17.87 -28.03 13.38
N SER A 216 17.13 -29.12 13.14
CA SER A 216 16.95 -29.70 11.80
C SER A 216 16.12 -28.81 10.87
N SER A 217 15.52 -27.76 11.44
CA SER A 217 14.59 -26.84 10.79
C SER A 217 15.23 -25.50 10.42
N GLY A 218 14.92 -24.98 9.23
CA GLY A 218 15.35 -23.64 8.82
C GLY A 218 14.59 -22.57 9.60
N TYR A 219 13.26 -22.66 9.61
CA TYR A 219 12.39 -21.79 10.39
C TYR A 219 12.26 -22.30 11.83
N ARG A 220 12.47 -21.41 12.80
CA ARG A 220 12.55 -21.78 14.23
C ARG A 220 11.50 -21.08 15.10
N GLY A 221 10.57 -20.36 14.49
CA GLY A 221 9.48 -19.73 15.22
C GLY A 221 8.50 -20.76 15.80
N PRO A 222 7.82 -20.44 16.91
CA PRO A 222 6.94 -21.38 17.61
C PRO A 222 5.60 -21.62 16.89
N GLU A 223 5.22 -20.73 15.98
CA GLU A 223 3.88 -20.68 15.37
C GLU A 223 3.99 -20.44 13.85
N ASN A 224 2.93 -20.76 13.11
CA ASN A 224 2.87 -20.39 11.69
C ASN A 224 2.65 -18.87 11.59
N GLN A 225 3.37 -18.22 10.67
CA GLN A 225 3.39 -16.76 10.57
C GLN A 225 3.24 -16.31 9.12
N LEU A 226 2.78 -15.08 8.91
CA LEU A 226 2.72 -14.43 7.60
C LEU A 226 3.57 -13.16 7.65
N TYR A 227 4.88 -13.34 7.47
CA TYR A 227 5.81 -12.23 7.49
C TYR A 227 5.51 -11.24 6.36
N ARG A 228 5.58 -9.95 6.68
CA ARG A 228 5.50 -8.85 5.71
C ARG A 228 6.78 -8.05 5.77
N VAL A 229 7.40 -7.85 4.62
CA VAL A 229 8.46 -6.85 4.43
C VAL A 229 7.87 -5.72 3.60
N GLU A 230 7.92 -4.50 4.11
CA GLU A 230 7.31 -3.32 3.48
C GLU A 230 8.33 -2.19 3.32
N VAL A 231 8.34 -1.58 2.14
CA VAL A 231 9.09 -0.34 1.87
C VAL A 231 8.40 0.80 2.62
N HIS A 232 9.12 1.39 3.58
CA HIS A 232 8.60 2.50 4.38
C HIS A 232 8.88 3.84 3.68
N GLN A 233 10.15 4.23 3.54
CA GLN A 233 10.56 5.33 2.67
C GLN A 233 10.82 4.79 1.26
N GLY A 234 10.19 5.40 0.26
CA GLY A 234 10.44 5.08 -1.15
C GLY A 234 11.77 5.66 -1.64
N GLY A 235 12.32 5.06 -2.70
CA GLY A 235 13.58 5.50 -3.29
C GLY A 235 14.29 4.42 -4.11
N THR A 236 15.58 4.64 -4.34
CA THR A 236 16.54 3.63 -4.81
C THR A 236 17.09 2.83 -3.62
N ALA A 237 17.94 1.83 -3.83
CA ALA A 237 18.57 1.10 -2.74
C ALA A 237 19.28 2.01 -1.71
N GLU A 238 19.91 3.11 -2.14
CA GLU A 238 20.63 4.03 -1.27
C GLU A 238 19.74 4.88 -0.34
N THR A 239 18.46 5.04 -0.70
CA THR A 239 17.55 6.00 -0.04
C THR A 239 16.29 5.34 0.52
N ALA A 240 15.87 4.22 -0.07
CA ALA A 240 14.73 3.47 0.38
C ALA A 240 15.03 2.80 1.72
N THR A 241 14.01 2.74 2.56
CA THR A 241 14.08 2.00 3.82
C THR A 241 12.96 0.99 3.90
N PHE A 242 13.13 -0.01 4.75
CA PHE A 242 12.10 -1.02 4.96
C PHE A 242 11.82 -1.25 6.44
N LYS A 243 10.64 -1.80 6.68
CA LYS A 243 10.16 -2.31 7.96
C LYS A 243 9.53 -3.67 7.74
N TRP A 244 9.40 -4.47 8.79
CA TRP A 244 8.80 -5.78 8.67
C TRP A 244 7.95 -6.13 9.89
N SER A 245 7.06 -7.12 9.71
CA SER A 245 6.23 -7.66 10.78
C SER A 245 6.02 -9.17 10.60
N ARG A 246 5.89 -9.91 11.71
CA ARG A 246 5.59 -11.35 11.78
C ARG A 246 4.17 -11.67 11.31
N GLU A 247 3.22 -10.79 11.62
CA GLU A 247 1.78 -10.99 11.41
C GLU A 247 1.20 -10.07 10.31
N ASN A 248 1.93 -9.83 9.23
CA ASN A 248 1.50 -8.96 8.13
C ASN A 248 1.20 -7.50 8.55
N GLY A 249 1.71 -7.09 9.72
CA GLY A 249 1.38 -5.82 10.37
C GLY A 249 -0.12 -5.70 10.67
N SER A 250 -0.76 -6.79 11.10
CA SER A 250 -2.19 -6.85 11.43
C SER A 250 -2.55 -6.28 12.78
N VAL A 251 -1.57 -6.13 13.67
CA VAL A 251 -1.74 -5.51 14.98
C VAL A 251 -1.93 -4.00 14.80
N THR A 252 -3.19 -3.59 14.90
CA THR A 252 -3.65 -2.20 14.81
C THR A 252 -4.42 -1.83 16.07
N LEU A 253 -4.12 -0.67 16.64
CA LEU A 253 -4.64 -0.21 17.92
C LEU A 253 -5.26 1.17 17.73
N PRO A 254 -6.60 1.30 17.78
CA PRO A 254 -7.28 2.58 17.55
C PRO A 254 -6.81 3.66 18.52
N ILE A 255 -6.50 4.85 17.98
CA ILE A 255 -6.09 6.02 18.78
C ILE A 255 -7.34 6.78 19.20
N ARG A 256 -7.46 7.08 20.49
CA ARG A 256 -8.50 7.96 21.05
C ARG A 256 -8.06 9.40 21.12
N ALA A 257 -6.83 9.63 21.61
CA ALA A 257 -6.29 10.95 21.80
C ALA A 257 -4.75 10.93 21.78
N VAL A 258 -4.16 12.08 21.45
CA VAL A 258 -2.71 12.30 21.50
C VAL A 258 -2.44 13.55 22.33
N HIS A 259 -1.59 13.42 23.35
CA HIS A 259 -1.19 14.46 24.28
C HIS A 259 0.33 14.50 24.43
N GLY A 260 0.98 15.40 23.68
CA GLY A 260 2.43 15.38 23.58
C GLY A 260 2.91 14.05 22.96
N PRO A 261 3.96 13.42 23.49
CA PRO A 261 4.40 12.09 23.06
C PRO A 261 3.46 10.95 23.50
N SER A 262 2.44 11.25 24.29
CA SER A 262 1.58 10.22 24.86
C SER A 262 0.33 9.97 24.03
N VAL A 263 0.04 8.70 23.75
CA VAL A 263 -1.06 8.26 22.89
C VAL A 263 -2.00 7.37 23.69
N GLU A 264 -3.26 7.80 23.83
CA GLU A 264 -4.33 7.03 24.42
C GLU A 264 -4.95 6.12 23.37
N LEU A 265 -5.10 4.83 23.69
CA LEU A 265 -5.60 3.80 22.80
C LEU A 265 -6.94 3.24 23.30
N GLU A 266 -7.75 2.72 22.37
CA GLU A 266 -8.98 2.01 22.74
C GLU A 266 -8.69 0.68 23.46
N THR A 267 -7.59 0.03 23.09
CA THR A 267 -7.10 -1.22 23.65
C THR A 267 -5.58 -1.33 23.39
N LEU A 268 -4.86 -2.04 24.26
CA LEU A 268 -3.43 -2.37 24.07
C LEU A 268 -3.19 -3.69 23.30
N GLY A 269 -4.27 -4.35 22.86
CA GLY A 269 -4.19 -5.68 22.24
C GLY A 269 -4.81 -6.77 23.10
N ARG A 270 -4.86 -8.00 22.58
CA ARG A 270 -5.61 -9.11 23.18
C ARG A 270 -4.80 -9.94 24.19
N ASP A 271 -3.47 -9.97 24.08
CA ASP A 271 -2.58 -10.72 24.97
C ASP A 271 -1.12 -10.17 24.93
N ASP A 272 -0.26 -10.69 25.81
CA ASP A 272 1.15 -10.30 25.93
C ASP A 272 2.00 -10.61 24.68
N LYS A 273 1.51 -11.45 23.74
CA LYS A 273 2.24 -11.84 22.51
C LYS A 273 1.85 -10.97 21.30
N LEU A 274 0.62 -10.52 21.24
CA LEU A 274 0.05 -9.67 20.20
C LEU A 274 -0.07 -8.21 20.64
N GLY A 275 0.45 -7.87 21.82
CA GLY A 275 0.52 -6.53 22.37
C GLY A 275 1.67 -5.68 21.81
N ILE A 276 1.67 -4.41 22.18
CA ILE A 276 2.84 -3.54 22.07
C ILE A 276 3.79 -3.86 23.23
N GLU A 277 5.09 -3.80 22.97
CA GLU A 277 6.14 -3.89 23.98
C GLU A 277 6.95 -2.60 24.03
N ALA A 278 7.51 -2.27 25.21
CA ALA A 278 8.48 -1.19 25.33
C ALA A 278 9.74 -1.51 24.49
N GLY A 279 10.26 -0.52 23.77
CA GLY A 279 11.28 -0.68 22.74
C GLY A 279 10.73 -1.05 21.36
N GLY A 280 9.46 -1.49 21.27
CA GLY A 280 8.80 -1.85 20.03
C GLY A 280 8.60 -0.67 19.08
N ARG A 281 8.46 -0.97 17.78
CA ARG A 281 8.22 0.04 16.74
C ARG A 281 6.75 0.17 16.41
N VAL A 282 6.30 1.41 16.27
CA VAL A 282 4.94 1.72 15.84
C VAL A 282 4.93 2.83 14.80
N GLU A 283 3.87 2.84 14.01
CA GLU A 283 3.54 3.90 13.06
C GLU A 283 2.16 4.45 13.40
N ILE A 284 1.97 5.77 13.33
CA ILE A 284 0.65 6.38 13.37
C ILE A 284 0.09 6.41 11.95
N VAL A 285 -1.05 5.76 11.75
CA VAL A 285 -1.73 5.67 10.45
C VAL A 285 -3.13 6.24 10.57
N ASP A 286 -3.58 6.98 9.56
CA ASP A 286 -4.97 7.44 9.43
C ASP A 286 -5.37 7.42 7.94
N ASP A 287 -6.65 7.72 7.64
CA ASP A 287 -7.17 7.74 6.28
C ASP A 287 -6.31 8.64 5.36
N ALA A 288 -5.86 9.79 5.86
CA ALA A 288 -5.08 10.73 5.08
C ALA A 288 -3.66 10.22 4.78
N SER A 289 -2.97 9.67 5.78
CA SER A 289 -1.62 9.14 5.57
C SER A 289 -1.61 7.93 4.64
N VAL A 290 -2.68 7.13 4.63
CA VAL A 290 -2.89 6.05 3.64
C VAL A 290 -3.03 6.60 2.23
N TYR A 291 -3.87 7.61 2.03
CA TYR A 291 -4.08 8.21 0.70
C TYR A 291 -2.84 8.94 0.17
N ARG A 292 -2.11 9.65 1.04
CA ARG A 292 -0.83 10.28 0.69
C ARG A 292 0.28 9.27 0.39
N GLY A 293 0.25 8.12 1.05
CA GLY A 293 1.16 7.00 0.77
C GLY A 293 1.04 6.44 -0.66
N ALA A 294 -0.06 6.70 -1.36
CA ALA A 294 -0.28 6.29 -2.75
C ALA A 294 0.46 7.16 -3.78
N SER A 295 1.23 8.17 -3.36
CA SER A 295 1.91 9.12 -4.24
C SER A 295 2.64 8.47 -5.44
N ASP A 296 2.56 9.13 -6.60
CA ASP A 296 3.31 8.80 -7.81
C ASP A 296 4.67 9.50 -7.86
N ARG A 297 5.03 10.20 -6.78
CA ARG A 297 6.31 10.87 -6.57
C ARG A 297 7.22 10.00 -5.72
N LEU A 298 8.41 9.69 -6.24
CA LEU A 298 9.37 8.83 -5.54
C LEU A 298 10.01 9.54 -4.33
N ASP A 299 10.10 10.87 -4.38
CA ASP A 299 10.64 11.76 -3.36
C ASP A 299 9.68 12.06 -2.19
N GLU A 300 8.42 11.57 -2.26
CA GLU A 300 7.46 11.75 -1.18
C GLU A 300 7.97 11.08 0.11
N ARG A 301 8.10 11.90 1.17
CA ARG A 301 8.63 11.43 2.45
C ARG A 301 7.58 10.64 3.23
N ALA A 302 8.03 9.60 3.91
CA ALA A 302 7.20 8.81 4.82
C ALA A 302 7.09 9.51 6.19
N PRO A 303 5.93 9.36 6.88
CA PRO A 303 5.80 9.69 8.29
C PRO A 303 6.81 8.95 9.15
N ARG A 304 7.11 9.49 10.33
CA ARG A 304 8.06 8.92 11.29
C ARG A 304 7.59 7.54 11.80
N LEU A 305 8.56 6.65 12.02
CA LEU A 305 8.36 5.49 12.91
C LEU A 305 8.74 5.88 14.33
N TYR A 306 7.89 5.51 15.27
CA TYR A 306 8.08 5.80 16.68
C TYR A 306 8.58 4.58 17.42
N THR A 307 9.30 4.83 18.51
CA THR A 307 9.68 3.84 19.52
C THR A 307 8.76 4.00 20.70
N VAL A 308 8.19 2.89 21.17
CA VAL A 308 7.42 2.91 22.42
C VAL A 308 8.41 2.92 23.58
N GLN A 309 8.40 3.97 24.40
CA GLN A 309 9.25 4.08 25.58
C GLN A 309 8.62 3.43 26.80
N GLU A 310 7.34 3.71 27.03
CA GLU A 310 6.59 3.26 28.20
C GLU A 310 5.17 2.87 27.82
N ILE A 311 4.58 1.97 28.61
CA ILE A 311 3.20 1.49 28.46
C ILE A 311 2.53 1.57 29.83
N ASP A 312 1.42 2.30 29.90
CA ASP A 312 0.50 2.26 31.04
C ASP A 312 -0.68 1.36 30.70
N HIS A 313 -0.65 0.15 31.24
CA HIS A 313 -1.71 -0.85 31.06
C HIS A 313 -3.03 -0.48 31.73
N ALA A 314 -3.01 0.32 32.79
CA ALA A 314 -4.23 0.74 33.48
C ALA A 314 -4.95 1.85 32.70
N ALA A 315 -4.20 2.72 32.02
CA ALA A 315 -4.72 3.83 31.23
C ALA A 315 -4.92 3.51 29.73
N ASN A 316 -4.49 2.33 29.25
CA ASN A 316 -4.38 2.01 27.82
C ASN A 316 -3.58 3.07 27.05
N GLN A 317 -2.42 3.43 27.58
CA GLN A 317 -1.64 4.56 27.09
C GLN A 317 -0.22 4.09 26.77
N VAL A 318 0.34 4.64 25.69
CA VAL A 318 1.75 4.45 25.33
C VAL A 318 2.44 5.80 25.25
N VAL A 319 3.71 5.83 25.65
CA VAL A 319 4.58 7.01 25.49
C VAL A 319 5.56 6.75 24.35
N LEU A 320 5.58 7.65 23.38
CA LEU A 320 6.47 7.58 22.22
C LEU A 320 7.77 8.36 22.46
N ASP A 321 8.77 8.11 21.63
CA ASP A 321 10.08 8.77 21.68
C ASP A 321 10.09 10.22 21.17
N ALA A 322 9.00 10.68 20.56
CA ALA A 322 8.81 12.04 20.09
C ALA A 322 7.32 12.42 20.11
N ASP A 323 7.01 13.72 20.15
CA ASP A 323 5.63 14.20 19.96
C ASP A 323 5.22 14.01 18.48
N PRO A 324 4.08 13.35 18.19
CA PRO A 324 3.57 13.25 16.83
C PRO A 324 3.34 14.58 16.11
N ALA A 325 3.16 15.69 16.84
CA ALA A 325 3.06 17.02 16.25
C ALA A 325 4.38 17.52 15.62
N ASP A 326 5.52 16.95 16.02
CA ASP A 326 6.83 17.31 15.49
C ASP A 326 7.16 16.57 14.18
N ASP A 327 6.31 15.64 13.73
CA ASP A 327 6.49 14.95 12.45
C ASP A 327 6.15 15.90 11.28
N PRO A 328 7.13 16.33 10.48
CA PRO A 328 6.89 17.27 9.37
C PRO A 328 6.09 16.64 8.22
N HIS A 329 5.97 15.32 8.19
CA HIS A 329 5.29 14.56 7.15
C HIS A 329 3.91 14.04 7.59
N HIS A 330 3.58 14.16 8.89
CA HIS A 330 2.26 13.84 9.43
C HIS A 330 1.94 14.61 10.74
N PRO A 331 1.95 15.96 10.72
CA PRO A 331 1.85 16.77 11.95
C PRO A 331 0.48 16.65 12.66
N THR A 332 -0.55 16.20 11.95
CA THR A 332 -1.90 15.95 12.49
C THR A 332 -2.11 14.48 12.89
N GLY A 333 -1.07 13.65 12.83
CA GLY A 333 -1.16 12.22 13.08
C GLY A 333 -1.79 11.91 14.43
N GLY A 334 -2.86 11.11 14.42
CA GLY A 334 -3.57 10.71 15.64
C GLY A 334 -4.52 11.77 16.22
N ARG A 335 -4.54 13.00 15.70
CA ARG A 335 -5.25 14.14 16.31
C ARG A 335 -6.60 14.46 15.68
N VAL A 336 -6.94 13.83 14.55
CA VAL A 336 -8.22 14.05 13.84
C VAL A 336 -9.05 12.76 13.88
N PRO A 337 -9.99 12.59 14.83
CA PRO A 337 -10.74 11.35 14.99
C PRO A 337 -11.53 10.93 13.75
N GLY A 338 -12.02 11.90 12.96
CA GLY A 338 -12.74 11.64 11.70
C GLY A 338 -11.90 10.99 10.59
N LEU A 339 -10.56 10.93 10.75
CA LEU A 339 -9.65 10.22 9.84
C LEU A 339 -9.31 8.81 10.35
N HIS A 340 -9.97 8.34 11.41
CA HIS A 340 -9.81 6.99 11.97
C HIS A 340 -8.36 6.60 12.28
N PRO A 341 -7.65 7.37 13.14
CA PRO A 341 -6.25 7.09 13.42
C PRO A 341 -6.05 5.82 14.25
N PHE A 342 -4.95 5.12 13.99
CA PHE A 342 -4.51 3.96 14.77
C PHE A 342 -2.99 3.84 14.82
N LEU A 343 -2.48 3.21 15.88
CA LEU A 343 -1.11 2.74 15.93
C LEU A 343 -1.01 1.38 15.25
N ARG A 344 0.01 1.21 14.41
CA ARG A 344 0.32 -0.06 13.77
C ARG A 344 1.69 -0.56 14.23
N ARG A 345 1.72 -1.79 14.76
CA ARG A 345 2.95 -2.42 15.27
C ARG A 345 3.84 -2.94 14.15
N TRP A 346 5.15 -2.84 14.36
CA TRP A 346 6.19 -3.40 13.53
C TRP A 346 7.23 -4.12 14.39
N ASP A 347 7.75 -5.25 13.90
CA ASP A 347 8.73 -6.09 14.62
C ASP A 347 10.19 -5.69 14.27
N HIS A 348 10.32 -4.63 13.47
CA HIS A 348 11.61 -4.07 13.06
C HIS A 348 12.41 -3.55 14.26
N GLY A 349 13.51 -4.19 14.62
CA GLY A 349 14.45 -3.67 15.63
C GLY A 349 14.15 -4.02 17.10
N ALA A 350 13.26 -4.98 17.38
CA ALA A 350 13.06 -5.48 18.75
C ALA A 350 14.23 -6.35 19.26
N THR A 351 15.00 -6.98 18.37
CA THR A 351 16.12 -7.85 18.74
C THR A 351 17.21 -7.89 17.65
N GLU A 352 18.43 -7.53 18.03
CA GLU A 352 19.73 -7.82 17.39
C GLU A 352 19.99 -7.37 15.93
N TRP A 353 20.54 -6.15 15.79
CA TRP A 353 21.60 -5.81 14.82
C TRP A 353 22.59 -4.78 15.42
N THR A 354 22.92 -4.93 16.70
CA THR A 354 24.02 -4.18 17.32
C THR A 354 25.35 -4.76 16.88
N SER A 355 25.86 -4.24 15.76
CA SER A 355 27.29 -4.08 15.54
C SER A 355 27.48 -2.92 14.57
N GLY A 356 27.50 -1.72 15.15
CA GLY A 356 27.69 -0.43 14.49
C GLY A 356 27.46 0.67 15.52
N ASP A 357 28.54 1.25 16.02
CA ASP A 357 28.61 2.28 17.06
C ASP A 357 27.89 3.59 16.67
N ASP A 358 26.57 3.66 16.83
CA ASP A 358 25.84 4.94 16.85
C ASP A 358 24.81 4.96 17.98
N ALA A 359 25.31 4.90 19.21
CA ALA A 359 24.54 5.23 20.41
C ALA A 359 24.28 6.75 20.44
N GLY A 360 23.27 7.20 19.69
CA GLY A 360 22.82 8.60 19.68
C GLY A 360 22.08 9.07 18.42
N GLY A 361 21.97 8.25 17.37
CA GLY A 361 21.21 8.59 16.17
C GLY A 361 19.70 8.48 16.37
N GLU A 362 18.93 9.29 15.65
CA GLU A 362 17.47 9.12 15.58
C GLU A 362 17.12 7.68 15.17
N PRO A 363 16.01 7.12 15.69
CA PRO A 363 15.57 5.78 15.31
C PRO A 363 15.19 5.70 13.83
N THR A 364 16.15 5.39 12.96
CA THR A 364 15.92 5.31 11.52
C THR A 364 15.56 3.89 11.08
N PRO A 365 14.53 3.74 10.23
CA PRO A 365 14.32 2.55 9.40
C PRO A 365 15.64 2.14 8.70
N ARG A 366 15.92 0.83 8.57
CA ARG A 366 17.19 0.38 7.96
C ARG A 366 17.17 0.71 6.47
N THR A 367 18.22 1.38 5.99
CA THR A 367 18.44 1.59 4.55
C THR A 367 18.49 0.23 3.86
N LEU A 368 17.82 0.14 2.73
CA LEU A 368 17.78 -1.06 1.91
C LEU A 368 19.19 -1.39 1.39
N GLN A 369 19.58 -2.66 1.43
CA GLN A 369 20.84 -3.13 0.88
C GLN A 369 20.55 -4.22 -0.16
N GLU A 370 21.00 -4.00 -1.40
CA GLU A 370 20.85 -4.96 -2.50
C GLU A 370 22.04 -5.94 -2.53
N GLY A 371 21.77 -7.19 -2.93
CA GLY A 371 22.79 -8.22 -3.12
C GLY A 371 23.18 -9.00 -1.86
N GLU A 372 22.73 -8.57 -0.69
CA GLU A 372 23.08 -9.18 0.60
C GLU A 372 21.88 -9.85 1.27
N TRP A 373 22.12 -11.00 1.91
CA TRP A 373 21.11 -11.66 2.74
C TRP A 373 21.02 -10.95 4.09
N LEU A 374 19.85 -10.37 4.36
CA LEU A 374 19.49 -9.71 5.59
C LEU A 374 18.65 -10.67 6.44
N ARG A 375 19.13 -11.00 7.63
CA ARG A 375 18.37 -11.78 8.62
C ARG A 375 17.28 -10.92 9.27
N LEU A 376 16.07 -11.46 9.31
CA LEU A 376 14.97 -10.90 10.10
C LEU A 376 15.02 -11.49 11.51
N GLU A 377 14.62 -12.75 11.64
CA GLU A 377 14.58 -13.50 12.90
C GLU A 377 14.25 -14.98 12.60
N ASP A 378 14.31 -15.87 13.59
CA ASP A 378 13.85 -17.27 13.48
C ASP A 378 14.37 -18.06 12.27
N GLY A 379 15.53 -17.66 11.74
CA GLY A 379 16.16 -18.24 10.55
C GLY A 379 15.64 -17.71 9.21
N ILE A 380 14.70 -16.77 9.21
CA ILE A 380 14.22 -16.10 8.00
C ILE A 380 15.24 -15.05 7.57
N GLU A 381 15.61 -15.14 6.30
CA GLU A 381 16.47 -14.18 5.63
C GLU A 381 15.78 -13.69 4.35
N ILE A 382 16.02 -12.42 4.03
CA ILE A 382 15.57 -11.78 2.81
C ILE A 382 16.75 -11.21 2.05
N ARG A 383 16.64 -11.09 0.73
CA ARG A 383 17.63 -10.41 -0.10
C ARG A 383 16.92 -9.55 -1.12
N PHE A 384 17.21 -8.26 -1.11
CA PHE A 384 16.81 -7.38 -2.20
C PHE A 384 17.76 -7.60 -3.37
N GLU A 385 17.24 -7.84 -4.56
CA GLU A 385 18.10 -8.17 -5.70
C GLU A 385 18.63 -6.91 -6.38
N PRO A 386 19.90 -6.86 -6.78
CA PRO A 386 20.39 -5.78 -7.62
C PRO A 386 19.82 -5.87 -9.04
N SER A 387 20.04 -4.82 -9.81
CA SER A 387 19.71 -4.75 -11.23
C SER A 387 20.96 -4.37 -12.01
N THR A 388 21.20 -5.05 -13.14
CA THR A 388 22.41 -4.87 -13.94
C THR A 388 22.32 -3.71 -14.93
N GLU A 389 21.12 -3.23 -15.25
CA GLU A 389 20.91 -2.20 -16.28
C GLU A 389 20.68 -0.81 -15.69
N ARG A 390 19.78 -0.71 -14.70
CA ARG A 390 19.39 0.52 -14.00
C ARG A 390 19.08 0.22 -12.54
N PRO A 391 19.31 1.14 -11.59
CA PRO A 391 18.94 0.94 -10.20
C PRO A 391 17.46 0.57 -10.06
N ARG A 392 17.15 -0.34 -9.13
CA ARG A 392 15.75 -0.65 -8.84
C ARG A 392 15.09 0.49 -8.10
N THR A 393 13.79 0.62 -8.33
CA THR A 393 12.93 1.54 -7.61
C THR A 393 12.05 0.81 -6.62
N TYR A 394 12.04 1.29 -5.39
CA TYR A 394 11.25 0.81 -4.27
C TYR A 394 10.17 1.85 -3.96
N ARG A 395 8.93 1.58 -4.35
CA ARG A 395 7.79 2.46 -4.07
C ARG A 395 7.35 2.30 -2.61
N ARG A 396 7.07 3.41 -1.93
CA ARG A 396 6.48 3.42 -0.58
C ARG A 396 5.24 2.50 -0.52
N GLY A 397 5.14 1.72 0.55
CA GLY A 397 4.05 0.77 0.76
C GLY A 397 4.11 -0.47 -0.13
N ALA A 398 5.09 -0.62 -1.02
CA ALA A 398 5.34 -1.90 -1.71
C ALA A 398 5.75 -2.94 -0.67
N TYR A 399 5.22 -4.17 -0.78
CA TYR A 399 5.46 -5.21 0.21
C TYR A 399 5.52 -6.61 -0.38
N TRP A 400 6.19 -7.49 0.34
CA TRP A 400 6.27 -8.94 0.10
C TRP A 400 5.67 -9.68 1.29
N LEU A 401 5.07 -10.84 1.01
CA LEU A 401 4.52 -11.74 2.02
C LEU A 401 5.30 -13.05 2.00
N ILE A 402 5.69 -13.54 3.17
CA ILE A 402 6.53 -14.73 3.34
C ILE A 402 5.83 -15.64 4.36
N PRO A 403 4.98 -16.59 3.92
CA PRO A 403 4.34 -17.52 4.84
C PRO A 403 5.38 -18.48 5.42
N ALA A 404 5.57 -18.47 6.73
CA ALA A 404 6.47 -19.37 7.45
C ALA A 404 5.66 -20.50 8.11
N ARG A 405 6.20 -21.72 8.08
CA ARG A 405 5.52 -22.92 8.55
C ARG A 405 6.39 -23.72 9.50
N VAL A 406 5.86 -23.98 10.70
CA VAL A 406 6.54 -24.79 11.72
C VAL A 406 6.72 -26.22 11.22
N LEU A 407 5.67 -26.81 10.62
CA LEU A 407 5.67 -28.21 10.21
C LEU A 407 6.71 -28.53 9.13
N THR A 408 6.88 -27.65 8.14
CA THR A 408 7.90 -27.84 7.08
C THR A 408 9.26 -27.30 7.48
N GLY A 409 9.32 -26.50 8.54
CA GLY A 409 10.54 -25.86 8.99
C GLY A 409 11.10 -24.86 8.00
N GLY A 410 10.25 -24.20 7.21
CA GLY A 410 10.66 -23.31 6.14
C GLY A 410 9.62 -22.26 5.78
N VAL A 411 9.86 -21.59 4.65
CA VAL A 411 8.96 -20.59 4.07
C VAL A 411 8.32 -21.10 2.78
N GLU A 412 7.05 -20.77 2.55
CA GLU A 412 6.34 -21.01 1.29
C GLU A 412 6.80 -19.98 0.23
N TRP A 413 8.05 -20.07 -0.20
CA TRP A 413 8.65 -19.18 -1.21
C TRP A 413 8.98 -19.95 -2.50
N PRO A 414 8.66 -19.41 -3.71
CA PRO A 414 8.99 -20.10 -4.96
C PRO A 414 10.51 -20.27 -5.15
N THR A 415 10.94 -21.47 -5.52
CA THR A 415 12.33 -21.77 -5.87
C THR A 415 12.50 -22.04 -7.36
N ASP A 416 13.74 -21.97 -7.85
CA ASP A 416 14.10 -22.43 -9.19
C ASP A 416 14.40 -23.93 -9.19
N GLN A 417 14.91 -24.43 -10.33
CA GLN A 417 15.23 -25.86 -10.51
C GLN A 417 16.37 -26.33 -9.60
N ASP A 418 17.25 -25.41 -9.18
CA ASP A 418 18.39 -25.67 -8.31
C ASP A 418 18.03 -25.49 -6.82
N GLY A 419 16.74 -25.27 -6.53
CA GLY A 419 16.24 -25.03 -5.17
C GLY A 419 16.57 -23.65 -4.61
N GLN A 420 17.09 -22.73 -5.43
CA GLN A 420 17.39 -21.37 -4.99
C GLN A 420 16.12 -20.52 -4.94
N PRO A 421 15.95 -19.66 -3.93
CA PRO A 421 14.83 -18.74 -3.84
C PRO A 421 14.73 -17.83 -5.06
N ARG A 422 13.59 -17.85 -5.76
CA ARG A 422 13.37 -16.99 -6.92
C ARG A 422 13.02 -15.58 -6.48
N PRO A 423 13.68 -14.55 -7.02
CA PRO A 423 13.27 -13.17 -6.79
C PRO A 423 11.83 -12.92 -7.26
N ARG A 424 11.06 -12.19 -6.45
CA ARG A 424 9.67 -11.83 -6.73
C ARG A 424 9.50 -10.32 -6.68
N PRO A 425 8.70 -9.72 -7.59
CA PRO A 425 8.25 -8.34 -7.43
C PRO A 425 7.38 -8.22 -6.19
N PRO A 426 7.20 -7.00 -5.64
CA PRO A 426 6.32 -6.80 -4.51
C PRO A 426 4.91 -7.27 -4.86
N ARG A 427 4.28 -7.93 -3.88
CA ARG A 427 2.84 -8.20 -3.92
C ARG A 427 2.08 -6.87 -3.96
N GLY A 428 2.52 -5.94 -3.10
CA GLY A 428 2.25 -4.50 -3.17
C GLY A 428 0.79 -4.07 -3.33
N VAL A 429 0.59 -2.76 -3.50
CA VAL A 429 -0.66 -2.20 -3.99
C VAL A 429 -0.56 -2.12 -5.51
N ALA A 430 -1.58 -2.62 -6.22
CA ALA A 430 -1.70 -2.42 -7.66
C ALA A 430 -2.38 -1.08 -7.92
N TYR A 431 -1.65 -0.15 -8.54
CA TYR A 431 -2.18 1.13 -8.98
C TYR A 431 -2.51 1.07 -10.47
N HIS A 432 -3.68 1.58 -10.81
CA HIS A 432 -4.27 1.63 -12.14
C HIS A 432 -4.47 3.08 -12.53
N TYR A 433 -4.35 3.40 -13.82
CA TYR A 433 -4.32 4.78 -14.28
C TYR A 433 -5.18 5.00 -15.51
N ALA A 434 -5.90 6.12 -15.54
CA ALA A 434 -6.67 6.55 -16.70
C ALA A 434 -6.43 8.05 -16.99
N PRO A 435 -6.13 8.43 -18.25
CA PRO A 435 -6.09 9.84 -18.61
C PRO A 435 -7.49 10.46 -18.55
N LEU A 436 -7.58 11.70 -18.06
CA LEU A 436 -8.84 12.44 -18.02
C LEU A 436 -8.83 13.57 -19.07
N ALA A 437 -7.92 14.52 -18.94
CA ALA A 437 -7.85 15.66 -19.85
C ALA A 437 -6.44 16.25 -19.94
N VAL A 438 -6.10 16.86 -21.08
CA VAL A 438 -5.02 17.85 -21.15
C VAL A 438 -5.61 19.22 -20.81
N VAL A 439 -4.97 19.94 -19.90
CA VAL A 439 -5.30 21.32 -19.55
C VAL A 439 -4.15 22.20 -20.02
N GLN A 440 -4.43 23.21 -20.83
CA GLN A 440 -3.41 24.09 -21.41
C GLN A 440 -3.88 25.54 -21.50
N PRO A 441 -2.96 26.53 -21.39
CA PRO A 441 -3.29 27.92 -21.65
C PRO A 441 -3.81 28.11 -23.08
N PHE A 442 -4.82 28.96 -23.27
CA PHE A 442 -5.39 29.26 -24.58
C PHE A 442 -5.24 30.73 -24.95
N ALA A 443 -6.02 31.64 -24.33
CA ALA A 443 -5.97 33.07 -24.60
C ALA A 443 -6.43 33.89 -23.39
N ALA A 444 -5.85 35.08 -23.17
CA ALA A 444 -6.29 36.06 -22.16
C ALA A 444 -6.42 35.54 -20.71
N GLY A 445 -5.71 34.47 -20.34
CA GLY A 445 -5.80 33.84 -19.02
C GLY A 445 -6.79 32.67 -18.93
N ASP A 446 -7.49 32.36 -20.02
CA ASP A 446 -8.36 31.19 -20.12
C ASP A 446 -7.58 29.93 -20.49
N TYR A 447 -8.13 28.79 -20.07
CA TYR A 447 -7.59 27.46 -20.32
C TYR A 447 -8.49 26.67 -21.27
N GLN A 448 -7.87 25.85 -22.11
CA GLN A 448 -8.55 24.87 -22.93
C GLN A 448 -8.35 23.47 -22.30
N MET A 449 -9.44 22.71 -22.24
CA MET A 449 -9.43 21.31 -21.82
C MET A 449 -9.66 20.41 -23.03
N VAL A 450 -8.75 19.46 -23.26
CA VAL A 450 -8.89 18.42 -24.28
C VAL A 450 -9.23 17.11 -23.57
N ASP A 451 -10.45 16.63 -23.76
CA ASP A 451 -10.92 15.37 -23.17
C ASP A 451 -10.17 14.17 -23.78
N LEU A 452 -9.61 13.33 -22.92
CA LEU A 452 -8.89 12.12 -23.30
C LEU A 452 -9.64 10.83 -22.96
N ARG A 453 -10.81 10.94 -22.32
CA ARG A 453 -11.59 9.79 -21.87
C ARG A 453 -12.26 9.11 -23.05
N VAL A 454 -12.34 7.78 -23.00
CA VAL A 454 -12.98 6.98 -24.04
C VAL A 454 -14.41 6.63 -23.63
N PRO A 455 -15.46 7.14 -24.31
CA PRO A 455 -16.83 6.80 -23.96
C PRO A 455 -17.17 5.36 -24.35
N ILE A 456 -17.94 4.67 -23.52
CA ILE A 456 -18.57 3.39 -23.87
C ILE A 456 -19.54 3.67 -25.02
N PRO A 457 -19.44 2.96 -26.16
CA PRO A 457 -20.39 3.15 -27.26
C PRO A 457 -21.83 2.91 -26.78
N ARG A 458 -22.72 3.90 -26.97
CA ARG A 458 -24.15 3.71 -26.73
C ARG A 458 -24.64 2.53 -27.58
N ARG A 459 -25.16 1.48 -26.94
CA ARG A 459 -25.78 0.37 -27.67
C ARG A 459 -27.01 0.92 -28.40
N ARG A 460 -27.04 0.76 -29.72
CA ARG A 460 -28.21 1.10 -30.55
C ARG A 460 -29.36 0.16 -30.29
#